data_AF-A0A932JRW2-F1
#
_entry.id   AF-A0A932JRW2-F1
#
_cell.length_a   1.000
_cell.length_b   1.000
_cell.length_c   1.000
_cell.angle_alpha   90.00
_cell.angle_beta   90.00
_cell.angle_gamma   90.00
#
_symmetry.space_group_name_H-M   'P 1'
#
loop_
_entity.id
_entity.type
_entity.pdbx_description
1 polymer ?
#
loop_
_entity_poly.entity_id
_entity_poly.type
_entity_poly.pdbx_seq_one_letter_code
_entity_poly.pdbx_strand_id
1 'polypeptide(L)'
;MADYFPLEAGRFWTYEVETPRGRKVIRVEVVSAESFAGSTRAACRSRVDERPWLDFSVVADASSVRVEGVVELPEPPAVGASWATANEALRIADDDAVVETPAGRFEGCLRVVVLIAGGDAGSGERFYAPGLGLVREALSDEAEPSEKSLLSWGMGRP
;
A
#
# COMPACT_ATOMS: atom_id res chain seq x y z
N MET A 1 -17.15 0.89 -8.34
CA MET A 1 -16.29 0.23 -7.33
C MET A 1 -15.11 1.16 -7.10
N ALA A 2 -14.71 1.37 -5.86
CA ALA A 2 -13.61 2.28 -5.55
C ALA A 2 -12.28 1.67 -6.02
N ASP A 3 -11.43 2.50 -6.60
CA ASP A 3 -10.05 2.13 -6.94
C ASP A 3 -9.17 2.39 -5.70
N TYR A 4 -8.62 1.32 -5.11
CA TYR A 4 -7.75 1.39 -3.94
C TYR A 4 -6.26 1.35 -4.30
N PHE A 5 -5.91 1.45 -5.58
CA PHE A 5 -4.52 1.55 -6.02
C PHE A 5 -4.42 2.33 -7.35
N PRO A 6 -4.74 3.63 -7.35
CA PRO A 6 -4.78 4.42 -8.57
C PRO A 6 -3.38 4.54 -9.22
N LEU A 7 -3.23 3.96 -10.41
CA LEU A 7 -2.00 3.98 -11.19
C LEU A 7 -2.01 5.13 -12.21
N GLU A 8 -1.81 6.35 -11.73
CA GLU A 8 -1.76 7.56 -12.55
C GLU A 8 -0.35 8.14 -12.60
N ALA A 9 0.20 8.35 -13.80
CA ALA A 9 1.53 8.95 -13.96
C ALA A 9 1.61 10.32 -13.26
N GLY A 10 2.70 10.54 -12.53
CA GLY A 10 2.91 11.72 -11.70
C GLY A 10 2.31 11.61 -10.29
N ARG A 11 1.45 10.62 -10.00
CA ARG A 11 0.91 10.42 -8.66
C ARG A 11 2.03 10.10 -7.68
N PHE A 12 1.95 10.66 -6.47
CA PHE A 12 2.91 10.39 -5.40
C PHE A 12 2.24 10.25 -4.04
N TRP A 13 2.96 9.56 -3.17
CA TRP A 13 2.69 9.45 -1.74
C TRP A 13 3.98 9.67 -0.96
N THR A 14 3.86 10.31 0.19
CA THR A 14 4.94 10.45 1.16
C THR A 14 4.44 9.92 2.50
N TYR A 15 5.20 8.99 3.07
CA TYR A 15 4.89 8.32 4.32
C TYR A 15 5.97 8.62 5.36
N GLU A 16 5.58 8.72 6.61
CA GLU A 16 6.47 8.54 7.75
C GLU A 16 6.46 7.05 8.12
N VAL A 17 7.63 6.49 8.41
CA VAL A 17 7.77 5.15 8.96
C VAL A 17 8.49 5.27 10.30
N GLU A 18 7.81 4.89 11.37
CA GLU A 18 8.36 4.78 12.72
C GLU A 18 8.74 3.33 13.01
N THR A 19 9.94 3.13 13.56
CA THR A 19 10.46 1.85 14.03
C THR A 19 11.20 2.09 15.35
N PRO A 20 11.53 1.05 16.14
CA PRO A 20 12.42 1.18 17.29
C PRO A 20 13.79 1.82 16.98
N ARG A 21 14.23 1.75 15.71
CA ARG A 21 15.50 2.34 15.25
C ARG A 21 15.37 3.81 14.83
N GLY A 22 14.17 4.39 14.92
CA GLY A 22 13.88 5.77 14.58
C GLY A 22 12.88 5.93 13.44
N ARG A 23 12.70 7.19 13.04
CA ARG A 23 11.75 7.62 12.00
C ARG A 23 12.46 7.84 10.68
N LYS A 24 11.78 7.50 9.58
CA LYS A 24 12.22 7.72 8.20
C LYS A 24 11.05 8.22 7.36
N VAL A 25 11.35 8.93 6.28
CA VAL A 25 10.35 9.36 5.31
C VAL A 25 10.50 8.55 4.02
N ILE A 26 9.44 7.89 3.58
CA ILE A 26 9.41 7.17 2.31
C ILE A 26 8.60 7.98 1.31
N ARG A 27 9.17 8.26 0.13
CA ARG A 27 8.44 8.84 -0.99
C ARG A 27 8.29 7.81 -2.08
N VAL A 28 7.07 7.65 -2.60
CA VAL A 28 6.71 6.74 -3.69
C VAL A 28 6.08 7.54 -4.82
N GLU A 29 6.45 7.28 -6.06
CA GLU A 29 5.93 7.96 -7.24
C GLU A 29 5.61 6.97 -8.36
N VAL A 30 4.50 7.20 -9.06
CA VAL A 30 4.20 6.57 -10.35
C VAL A 30 4.87 7.41 -11.43
N VAL A 31 5.87 6.84 -12.10
CA VAL A 31 6.63 7.52 -13.16
C VAL A 31 5.87 7.48 -14.48
N SER A 32 5.35 6.31 -14.84
CA SER A 32 4.52 6.10 -16.02
C SER A 32 3.48 5.03 -15.74
N ALA A 33 2.37 5.08 -16.48
CA ALA A 33 1.33 4.06 -16.46
C ALA A 33 0.79 3.87 -17.88
N GLU A 34 0.69 2.62 -18.31
CA GLU A 34 0.20 2.23 -19.62
C GLU A 34 -0.88 1.17 -19.45
N SER A 35 -2.06 1.41 -20.04
CA SER A 35 -3.17 0.46 -20.00
C SER A 35 -3.35 -0.20 -21.36
N PHE A 36 -3.38 -1.53 -21.37
CA PHE A 36 -3.62 -2.33 -22.56
C PHE A 36 -4.50 -3.54 -22.22
N ALA A 37 -5.56 -3.74 -23.00
CA ALA A 37 -6.45 -4.91 -22.90
C ALA A 37 -6.95 -5.26 -21.48
N GLY A 38 -7.28 -4.23 -20.66
CA GLY A 38 -7.79 -4.43 -19.30
C GLY A 38 -6.72 -4.71 -18.24
N SER A 39 -5.44 -4.55 -18.59
CA SER A 39 -4.34 -4.51 -17.63
C SER A 39 -3.64 -3.15 -17.69
N THR A 40 -3.25 -2.61 -16.54
CA THR A 40 -2.42 -1.43 -16.41
C THR A 40 -1.05 -1.85 -15.88
N ARG A 41 0.02 -1.41 -16.54
CA ARG A 41 1.39 -1.56 -16.07
C ARG A 41 1.94 -0.18 -15.74
N ALA A 42 2.47 -0.04 -14.54
CA ALA A 42 3.08 1.19 -14.08
C ALA A 42 4.56 0.98 -13.73
N ALA A 43 5.40 1.90 -14.17
CA ALA A 43 6.74 2.05 -13.64
C ALA A 43 6.68 3.02 -12.46
N CYS A 44 7.20 2.58 -11.33
CA CYS A 44 7.19 3.32 -10.08
C CYS A 44 8.61 3.46 -9.54
N ARG A 45 8.79 4.41 -8.63
CA ARG A 45 10.04 4.57 -7.89
C ARG A 45 9.77 4.94 -6.45
N SER A 46 10.66 4.52 -5.56
CA SER A 46 10.63 4.91 -4.15
C SER A 46 11.98 5.36 -3.65
N ARG A 47 12.00 6.19 -2.61
CA ARG A 47 13.22 6.53 -1.87
C ARG A 47 12.91 6.64 -0.40
N VAL A 48 13.93 6.38 0.42
CA VAL A 48 13.88 6.55 1.88
C VAL A 48 14.83 7.68 2.24
N ASP A 49 14.31 8.74 2.84
CA ASP A 49 15.02 9.99 3.13
C ASP A 49 15.76 10.50 1.88
N GLU A 50 17.07 10.71 1.99
CA GLU A 50 17.95 11.18 0.91
C GLU A 50 18.65 10.04 0.15
N ARG A 51 18.24 8.78 0.38
CA ARG A 51 18.82 7.64 -0.34
C ARG A 51 18.48 7.68 -1.84
N PRO A 52 19.29 7.03 -2.69
CA PRO A 52 18.97 6.89 -4.11
C PRO A 52 17.59 6.29 -4.34
N TRP A 53 16.97 6.68 -5.47
CA TRP A 53 15.73 6.08 -5.93
C TRP A 53 15.92 4.60 -6.25
N LEU A 54 14.92 3.81 -5.90
CA LEU A 54 14.76 2.41 -6.28
C LEU A 54 13.52 2.30 -7.17
N ASP A 55 13.71 1.77 -8.37
CA ASP A 55 12.64 1.55 -9.32
C ASP A 55 11.97 0.20 -9.08
N PHE A 56 10.67 0.13 -9.35
CA PHE A 56 9.87 -1.09 -9.28
C PHE A 56 8.65 -0.98 -10.20
N SER A 57 7.97 -2.09 -10.41
CA SER A 57 6.84 -2.23 -11.31
C SER A 57 5.56 -2.58 -10.55
N VAL A 58 4.45 -2.04 -11.03
CA VAL A 58 3.11 -2.42 -10.57
C VAL A 58 2.29 -2.87 -11.77
N VAL A 59 1.58 -3.99 -11.62
CA VAL A 59 0.64 -4.49 -12.62
C VAL A 59 -0.72 -4.65 -11.98
N ALA A 60 -1.70 -3.93 -12.50
CA ALA A 60 -3.11 -4.10 -12.17
C ALA A 60 -3.84 -4.78 -13.33
N ASP A 61 -4.72 -5.71 -13.04
CA ASP A 61 -5.66 -6.30 -14.00
C ASP A 61 -6.96 -6.68 -13.28
N ALA A 62 -7.86 -7.38 -13.98
CA ALA A 62 -9.16 -7.76 -13.44
C ALA A 62 -9.12 -8.71 -12.22
N SER A 63 -7.95 -9.25 -11.85
CA SER A 63 -7.79 -10.20 -10.75
C SER A 63 -7.06 -9.63 -9.53
N SER A 64 -6.11 -8.72 -9.74
CA SER A 64 -5.27 -8.19 -8.66
C SER A 64 -4.43 -7.00 -9.09
N VAL A 65 -4.00 -6.25 -8.07
CA VAL A 65 -2.85 -5.35 -8.12
C VAL A 65 -1.63 -6.09 -7.60
N ARG A 66 -0.54 -6.10 -8.36
CA ARG A 66 0.71 -6.77 -8.03
C ARG A 66 1.89 -5.81 -8.07
N VAL A 67 2.68 -5.76 -7.01
CA VAL A 67 3.94 -5.02 -6.91
C VAL A 67 5.10 -6.00 -7.05
N GLU A 68 5.96 -5.84 -8.05
CA GLU A 68 7.05 -6.79 -8.36
C GLU A 68 6.57 -8.25 -8.46
N GLY A 69 5.36 -8.45 -8.99
CA GLY A 69 4.74 -9.77 -9.15
C GLY A 69 4.07 -10.34 -7.89
N VAL A 70 4.19 -9.68 -6.73
CA VAL A 70 3.53 -10.07 -5.48
C VAL A 70 2.17 -9.39 -5.38
N VAL A 71 1.12 -10.14 -5.04
CA VAL A 71 -0.24 -9.58 -4.88
C VAL A 71 -0.28 -8.64 -3.68
N GLU A 72 -0.56 -7.38 -3.95
CA GLU A 72 -0.77 -6.34 -2.96
C GLU A 72 -2.25 -6.25 -2.56
N LEU A 73 -3.16 -6.34 -3.54
CA LEU A 73 -4.60 -6.31 -3.32
C LEU A 73 -5.33 -7.16 -4.38
N PRO A 74 -6.34 -7.97 -4.01
CA PRO A 74 -7.20 -8.65 -4.98
C PRO A 74 -8.16 -7.67 -5.65
N GLU A 75 -8.51 -7.94 -6.91
CA GLU A 75 -9.51 -7.19 -7.67
C GLU A 75 -10.67 -8.13 -8.05
N PRO A 76 -11.93 -7.72 -7.81
CA PRO A 76 -12.34 -6.59 -7.00
C PRO A 76 -12.06 -6.80 -5.50
N PRO A 77 -11.72 -5.76 -4.72
CA PRO A 77 -11.60 -5.88 -3.27
C PRO A 77 -12.96 -6.11 -2.63
N ALA A 78 -13.05 -7.09 -1.74
CA ALA A 78 -14.27 -7.43 -1.02
C ALA A 78 -13.94 -7.99 0.37
N VAL A 79 -14.76 -7.67 1.37
CA VAL A 79 -14.64 -8.23 2.72
C VAL A 79 -14.65 -9.76 2.67
N GLY A 80 -13.69 -10.36 3.35
CA GLY A 80 -13.47 -11.81 3.38
C GLY A 80 -12.56 -12.34 2.28
N ALA A 81 -12.22 -11.55 1.25
CA ALA A 81 -11.19 -11.92 0.30
C ALA A 81 -9.85 -12.10 1.03
N SER A 82 -9.15 -13.18 0.71
CA SER A 82 -7.88 -13.57 1.34
C SER A 82 -6.89 -14.04 0.30
N TRP A 83 -5.62 -13.72 0.53
CA TRP A 83 -4.51 -14.16 -0.29
C TRP A 83 -3.28 -14.36 0.59
N ALA A 84 -2.26 -15.00 0.03
CA ALA A 84 -1.00 -15.22 0.71
C ALA A 84 0.15 -14.74 -0.17
N THR A 85 1.17 -14.17 0.47
CA THR A 85 2.49 -13.97 -0.10
C THR A 85 3.42 -15.06 0.43
N ALA A 86 4.73 -14.97 0.16
CA ALA A 86 5.68 -15.97 0.65
C ALA A 86 5.67 -16.13 2.17
N ASN A 87 5.46 -15.03 2.92
CA ASN A 87 5.57 -15.00 4.38
C ASN A 87 4.33 -14.44 5.09
N GLU A 88 3.35 -13.91 4.36
CA GLU A 88 2.18 -13.24 4.95
C GLU A 88 0.89 -13.89 4.48
N ALA A 89 -0.08 -14.03 5.39
CA ALA A 89 -1.48 -14.28 5.05
C ALA A 89 -2.28 -13.00 5.26
N LEU A 90 -3.03 -12.59 4.25
CA LEU A 90 -3.78 -11.33 4.23
C LEU A 90 -5.27 -11.58 4.05
N ARG A 91 -6.10 -10.72 4.66
CA ARG A 91 -7.56 -10.75 4.51
C ARG A 91 -8.14 -9.34 4.62
N ILE A 92 -9.05 -8.99 3.72
CA ILE A 92 -9.89 -7.79 3.90
C ILE A 92 -10.91 -8.08 5.00
N ALA A 93 -10.78 -7.38 6.13
CA ALA A 93 -11.59 -7.54 7.32
C ALA A 93 -12.74 -6.52 7.40
N ASP A 94 -12.57 -5.36 6.78
CA ASP A 94 -13.54 -4.25 6.78
C ASP A 94 -13.39 -3.44 5.49
N ASP A 95 -14.46 -2.80 5.05
CA ASP A 95 -14.50 -1.88 3.91
C ASP A 95 -15.16 -0.52 4.23
N ASP A 96 -15.49 -0.26 5.51
CA ASP A 96 -16.02 1.02 5.99
C ASP A 96 -15.18 1.61 7.15
N ALA A 97 -13.88 1.29 7.19
CA ALA A 97 -13.01 1.77 8.26
C ALA A 97 -12.74 3.28 8.12
N VAL A 98 -12.56 3.95 9.27
CA VAL A 98 -12.14 5.35 9.32
C VAL A 98 -10.72 5.44 9.88
N VAL A 99 -9.85 6.14 9.17
CA VAL A 99 -8.42 6.24 9.48
C VAL A 99 -7.98 7.68 9.49
N GLU A 100 -7.26 8.07 10.54
CA GLU A 100 -6.66 9.40 10.66
C GLU A 100 -5.14 9.28 10.53
N THR A 101 -4.55 10.13 9.70
CA THR A 101 -3.11 10.26 9.54
C THR A 101 -2.74 11.76 9.50
N PRO A 102 -1.46 12.12 9.52
CA PRO A 102 -1.05 13.52 9.32
C PRO A 102 -1.56 14.15 8.02
N ALA A 103 -1.86 13.34 6.99
CA ALA A 103 -2.43 13.79 5.72
C ALA A 103 -3.94 14.08 5.78
N GLY A 104 -4.64 13.71 6.87
CA GLY A 104 -6.06 13.94 7.06
C GLY A 104 -6.84 12.73 7.58
N ARG A 105 -8.16 12.84 7.54
CA ARG A 105 -9.11 11.77 7.88
C ARG A 105 -9.66 11.14 6.61
N PHE A 106 -9.66 9.81 6.56
CA PHE A 106 -10.11 9.00 5.44
C PHE A 106 -11.22 8.07 5.88
N GLU A 107 -12.34 8.06 5.15
CA GLU A 107 -13.53 7.26 5.45
C GLU A 107 -13.76 6.24 4.34
N GLY A 108 -14.46 5.14 4.63
CA GLY A 108 -14.67 4.05 3.67
C GLY A 108 -13.38 3.30 3.33
N CYS A 109 -12.43 3.22 4.26
CA CYS A 109 -11.16 2.54 4.02
C CYS A 109 -11.34 1.02 4.07
N LEU A 110 -10.61 0.31 3.20
CA LEU A 110 -10.37 -1.12 3.40
C LEU A 110 -9.45 -1.30 4.60
N ARG A 111 -9.79 -2.20 5.51
CA ARG A 111 -8.89 -2.74 6.52
C ARG A 111 -8.46 -4.13 6.12
N VAL A 112 -7.16 -4.32 5.90
CA VAL A 112 -6.54 -5.61 5.62
C VAL A 112 -5.78 -6.07 6.85
N VAL A 113 -6.12 -7.25 7.37
CA VAL A 113 -5.35 -7.91 8.44
C VAL A 113 -4.22 -8.70 7.81
N VAL A 114 -3.04 -8.64 8.43
CA VAL A 114 -1.81 -9.32 8.02
C VAL A 114 -1.39 -10.28 9.14
N LEU A 115 -1.09 -11.52 8.79
CA LEU A 115 -0.47 -12.51 9.68
C LEU A 115 0.91 -12.88 9.14
N ILE A 116 1.97 -12.62 9.91
CA ILE A 116 3.36 -12.88 9.52
C ILE A 116 3.75 -14.28 9.99
N ALA A 117 4.22 -15.13 9.08
CA ALA A 117 4.43 -16.56 9.32
C ALA A 117 3.20 -17.25 9.93
N GLY A 118 2.00 -16.93 9.43
CA GLY A 118 0.74 -17.47 9.97
C GLY A 118 0.33 -16.91 11.33
N GLY A 119 1.02 -15.88 11.82
CA GLY A 119 0.82 -15.28 13.15
C GLY A 119 1.95 -15.59 14.12
N ASP A 120 2.81 -16.56 13.81
CA ASP A 120 3.89 -16.99 14.70
C ASP A 120 4.99 -15.96 14.84
N ALA A 121 5.22 -15.13 13.81
CA ALA A 121 6.25 -14.09 13.82
C ALA A 121 5.68 -12.67 14.02
N GLY A 122 4.35 -12.55 14.08
CA GLY A 122 3.69 -11.26 14.23
C GLY A 122 2.39 -11.13 13.45
N SER A 123 1.80 -9.94 13.55
CA SER A 123 0.55 -9.58 12.88
C SER A 123 0.54 -8.11 12.54
N GLY A 124 -0.47 -7.65 11.82
CA GLY A 124 -0.60 -6.24 11.52
C GLY A 124 -1.86 -5.89 10.77
N GLU A 125 -1.96 -4.62 10.41
CA GLU A 125 -3.08 -4.08 9.66
C GLU A 125 -2.56 -3.11 8.60
N ARG A 126 -3.15 -3.17 7.40
CA ARG A 126 -2.97 -2.18 6.34
C ARG A 126 -4.32 -1.53 6.04
N PHE A 127 -4.31 -0.24 5.80
CA PHE A 127 -5.51 0.54 5.50
C PHE A 127 -5.38 1.23 4.16
N TYR A 128 -6.36 1.06 3.28
CA TYR A 128 -6.39 1.64 1.94
C TYR A 128 -7.62 2.53 1.79
N ALA A 129 -7.40 3.80 1.43
CA ALA A 129 -8.49 4.75 1.18
C ALA A 129 -8.94 4.73 -0.29
N PRO A 130 -10.25 4.87 -0.57
CA PRO A 130 -10.79 4.97 -1.93
C PRO A 130 -10.13 6.11 -2.73
N GLY A 131 -9.69 5.83 -3.96
CA GLY A 131 -9.09 6.81 -4.87
C GLY A 131 -7.68 7.27 -4.48
N LEU A 132 -7.07 6.65 -3.46
CA LEU A 132 -5.77 7.02 -2.92
C LEU A 132 -4.85 5.82 -2.74
N GLY A 133 -5.35 4.74 -2.16
CA GLY A 133 -4.56 3.58 -1.76
C GLY A 133 -4.05 3.64 -0.33
N LEU A 134 -2.87 3.06 -0.07
CA LEU A 134 -2.39 2.85 1.30
C LEU A 134 -2.30 4.19 2.07
N VAL A 135 -2.98 4.28 3.21
CA VAL A 135 -2.94 5.43 4.12
C VAL A 135 -2.19 5.12 5.41
N ARG A 136 -2.28 3.88 5.89
CA ARG A 136 -1.60 3.44 7.11
C ARG A 136 -1.27 1.96 7.05
N GLU A 137 -0.14 1.59 7.64
CA GLU A 137 0.24 0.22 7.90
C GLU A 137 0.84 0.15 9.31
N ALA A 138 0.44 -0.84 10.09
CA ALA A 138 1.01 -1.10 11.40
C ALA A 138 1.32 -2.60 11.49
N LEU A 139 2.59 -2.95 11.60
CA LEU A 139 3.05 -4.32 11.73
C LEU A 139 3.68 -4.51 13.12
N SER A 140 3.16 -5.46 13.87
CA SER A 140 3.75 -5.96 15.10
C SER A 140 4.54 -7.23 14.80
N ASP A 141 5.69 -7.07 14.17
CA ASP A 141 6.73 -8.11 14.11
C ASP A 141 7.43 -8.17 15.48
N GLU A 142 7.61 -9.37 16.04
CA GLU A 142 8.22 -9.56 17.37
C GLU A 142 9.62 -8.94 17.48
N ALA A 143 10.36 -8.80 16.38
CA ALA A 143 11.71 -8.26 16.36
C ALA A 143 11.75 -6.75 16.06
N GLU A 144 10.92 -6.29 15.13
CA GLU A 144 10.98 -4.91 14.61
C GLU A 144 9.57 -4.39 14.28
N PRO A 145 8.75 -3.99 15.29
CA PRO A 145 7.47 -3.38 15.02
C PRO A 145 7.65 -2.11 14.19
N SER A 146 6.71 -1.84 13.30
CA SER A 146 6.74 -0.66 12.44
C SER A 146 5.36 -0.07 12.23
N GLU A 147 5.32 1.25 12.15
CA GLU A 147 4.13 2.00 11.76
C GLU A 147 4.45 2.94 10.61
N LYS A 148 3.72 2.80 9.52
CA LYS A 148 3.79 3.64 8.33
C LYS A 148 2.51 4.46 8.23
N SER A 149 2.62 5.77 8.16
CA SER A 149 1.48 6.69 8.10
C SER A 149 1.65 7.69 6.97
N LEU A 150 0.59 7.94 6.22
CA LEU A 150 0.59 8.89 5.12
C LEU A 150 0.77 10.32 5.64
N LEU A 151 1.81 11.00 5.17
CA LEU A 151 2.11 12.41 5.44
C LEU A 151 1.50 13.34 4.39
N SER A 152 1.63 12.99 3.11
CA SER A 152 1.06 13.76 2.01
C SER A 152 0.94 12.90 0.75
N TRP A 153 0.07 13.34 -0.16
CA TRP A 153 -0.17 12.70 -1.44
C TRP A 153 -0.57 13.75 -2.48
N GLY A 154 -0.53 13.40 -3.75
CA GLY A 154 -1.03 14.26 -4.81
C GLY A 154 -0.44 13.91 -6.17
N MET A 155 -0.50 14.89 -7.07
CA MET A 155 0.10 14.81 -8.40
C MET A 155 1.35 15.69 -8.45
N GLY A 156 2.48 15.09 -8.83
CA GLY A 156 3.71 15.78 -9.15
C GLY A 156 3.58 16.53 -10.47
N ARG A 157 4.39 17.55 -10.67
CA ARG A 157 4.52 18.18 -11.99
C ARG A 157 5.19 17.18 -12.95
N PRO A 158 4.71 17.08 -14.20
CA PRO A 158 5.34 16.27 -15.24
C PRO A 158 6.76 16.74 -15.56
#